data_AF-A0A1X9JJU2-F1
#
_entry.id   AF-A0A1X9JJU2-F1
#
_cell.length_a   1.000
_cell.length_b   1.000
_cell.length_c   1.000
_cell.angle_alpha   90.00
_cell.angle_beta   90.00
_cell.angle_gamma   90.00
#
_symmetry.space_group_name_H-M   'P 1'
#
loop_
_entity.id
_entity.type
_entity.pdbx_description
1 polymer ?
#
loop_
_entity_poly.entity_id
_entity_poly.type
_entity_poly.pdbx_seq_one_letter_code
_entity_poly.pdbx_strand_id
1 'polypeptide(L)'
;TYSSTLSHLRRTNTPIGRDGKIAKPRQLHNTHWGLVCPAETPEGQACGLVKNLALMCYISVGTPSEPIIDFMVQRNMEVLEEFEPQVTPNATKVFVNGVWVGIHRDPAHLVNTMLSLRRRSMISHEVSLIRDIREREFKIFTDAGRVCRPLFVVDNDPKSENCGSLVLNKEHIRKLEQDKELPADLDPEERREQYFGWDGLVKSGVVEYVDAEEEETIMIVMTPEDLEI
;
A
#
# COMPACT_ATOMS: atom_id res chain seq x y z
N THR A 1 17.56 10.93 -25.61
CA THR A 1 18.27 11.58 -24.48
C THR A 1 18.16 10.69 -23.25
N TYR A 2 18.99 10.91 -22.23
CA TYR A 2 18.93 10.15 -20.97
C TYR A 2 17.52 10.16 -20.33
N SER A 3 16.90 11.34 -20.25
CA SER A 3 15.53 11.52 -19.73
C SER A 3 14.47 10.75 -20.52
N SER A 4 14.61 10.69 -21.85
CA SER A 4 13.69 9.94 -22.71
C SER A 4 13.75 8.44 -22.47
N THR A 5 14.93 7.89 -22.15
CA THR A 5 15.07 6.47 -21.80
C THR A 5 14.38 6.15 -20.48
N LEU A 6 14.55 7.00 -19.46
CA LEU A 6 13.88 6.84 -18.17
C LEU A 6 12.35 6.92 -18.30
N SER A 7 11.84 7.92 -19.02
CA SER A 7 10.40 8.04 -19.32
C SER A 7 9.87 6.78 -20.01
N HIS A 8 10.61 6.23 -20.98
CA HIS A 8 10.19 5.03 -21.71
C HIS A 8 10.06 3.79 -20.80
N LEU A 9 10.94 3.62 -19.80
CA LEU A 9 10.88 2.51 -18.84
C LEU A 9 9.66 2.59 -17.90
N ARG A 10 9.08 3.77 -17.71
CA ARG A 10 7.95 4.01 -16.80
C ARG A 10 6.61 4.13 -17.50
N ARG A 11 6.61 3.88 -18.81
CA ARG A 11 5.44 3.98 -19.67
C ARG A 11 4.54 2.77 -19.52
N THR A 12 3.26 3.01 -19.35
CA THR A 12 2.20 2.00 -19.37
C THR A 12 1.26 2.26 -20.55
N ASN A 13 0.86 1.19 -21.21
CA ASN A 13 -0.05 1.23 -22.35
C ASN A 13 -1.38 0.59 -21.98
N THR A 14 -2.46 1.32 -22.16
CA THR A 14 -3.82 0.77 -22.04
C THR A 14 -4.11 -0.10 -23.28
N PRO A 15 -4.58 -1.35 -23.14
CA PRO A 15 -4.77 -2.28 -24.27
C PRO A 15 -6.05 -1.97 -25.07
N ILE A 16 -6.17 -0.72 -25.55
CA ILE A 16 -7.30 -0.22 -26.33
C ILE A 16 -6.79 0.23 -27.69
N GLY A 17 -7.50 -0.18 -28.75
CA GLY A 17 -7.22 0.26 -30.11
C GLY A 17 -7.28 1.78 -30.23
N ARG A 18 -6.27 2.38 -30.88
CA ARG A 18 -6.14 3.84 -31.01
C ARG A 18 -7.25 4.47 -31.86
N ASP A 19 -7.91 3.66 -32.68
CA ASP A 19 -9.00 4.07 -33.58
C ASP A 19 -10.32 4.35 -32.83
N GLY A 20 -10.44 3.85 -31.60
CA GLY A 20 -11.61 4.06 -30.75
C GLY A 20 -11.65 5.48 -30.16
N LYS A 21 -12.72 6.23 -30.46
CA LYS A 21 -13.07 7.51 -29.81
C LYS A 21 -13.72 7.32 -28.44
N ILE A 22 -13.22 6.38 -27.64
CA ILE A 22 -13.75 6.13 -26.30
C ILE A 22 -13.10 7.12 -25.35
N ALA A 23 -13.89 8.07 -24.82
CA ALA A 23 -13.38 9.16 -23.99
C ALA A 23 -13.02 8.72 -22.55
N LYS A 24 -13.84 7.87 -21.93
CA LYS A 24 -13.70 7.47 -20.51
C LYS A 24 -12.30 6.99 -20.10
N PRO A 25 -11.65 6.02 -20.79
CA PRO A 25 -10.32 5.54 -20.39
C PRO A 25 -9.19 6.57 -20.63
N ARG A 26 -9.45 7.60 -21.44
CA ARG A 26 -8.50 8.67 -21.77
C ARG A 26 -8.56 9.85 -20.80
N GLN A 27 -9.71 10.04 -20.15
CA GLN A 27 -9.88 11.12 -19.17
C GLN A 27 -9.03 10.85 -17.93
N LEU A 28 -8.47 11.93 -17.38
CA LEU A 28 -7.81 11.85 -16.09
C LEU A 28 -8.86 11.53 -15.02
N HIS A 29 -8.61 10.49 -14.24
CA HIS A 29 -9.45 10.08 -13.14
C HIS A 29 -8.77 10.41 -11.80
N ASN A 30 -9.55 10.66 -10.75
CA ASN A 30 -9.02 11.05 -9.44
C ASN A 30 -8.12 9.96 -8.83
N THR A 31 -8.42 8.69 -9.08
CA THR A 31 -7.60 7.55 -8.64
C THR A 31 -6.20 7.51 -9.28
N HIS A 32 -5.90 8.36 -10.27
CA HIS A 32 -4.55 8.48 -10.79
C HIS A 32 -3.63 9.32 -9.89
N TRP A 33 -4.19 10.09 -8.95
CA TRP A 33 -3.41 11.01 -8.12
C TRP A 33 -2.32 10.26 -7.34
N GLY A 34 -1.08 10.76 -7.42
CA GLY A 34 0.09 10.14 -6.79
C GLY A 34 0.60 8.83 -7.41
N LEU A 35 -0.14 8.21 -8.32
CA LEU A 35 0.27 6.95 -8.99
C LEU A 35 0.79 7.19 -10.42
N VAL A 36 0.17 8.11 -11.15
CA VAL A 36 0.47 8.42 -12.55
C VAL A 36 0.70 9.92 -12.73
N CYS A 37 1.64 10.30 -13.60
CA CYS A 37 1.84 11.68 -13.98
C CYS A 37 0.63 12.23 -14.76
N PRO A 38 -0.04 13.30 -14.30
CA PRO A 38 -1.24 13.82 -14.95
C PRO A 38 -0.94 14.54 -16.28
N ALA A 39 0.29 15.01 -16.48
CA ALA A 39 0.69 15.82 -17.63
C ALA A 39 1.42 15.02 -18.73
N GLU A 40 2.11 13.94 -18.36
CA GLU A 40 2.99 13.22 -19.29
C GLU A 40 2.22 12.16 -20.09
N THR A 41 1.50 12.63 -21.11
CA THR A 41 0.83 11.78 -22.10
C THR A 41 1.08 12.33 -23.53
N PRO A 42 1.21 11.48 -24.56
CA PRO A 42 1.38 11.94 -25.92
C PRO A 42 0.13 12.68 -26.43
N GLU A 43 0.32 13.63 -27.34
CA GLU A 43 -0.78 14.27 -28.04
C GLU A 43 -1.47 13.33 -29.05
N GLY A 44 -2.69 13.68 -29.46
CA GLY A 44 -3.41 12.97 -30.53
C GLY A 44 -4.02 11.63 -30.10
N GLN A 45 -3.93 10.62 -30.96
CA GLN A 45 -4.66 9.35 -30.82
C GLN A 45 -4.23 8.52 -29.60
N ALA A 46 -3.05 8.78 -29.03
CA ALA A 46 -2.54 8.08 -27.86
C ALA A 46 -2.80 8.84 -26.53
N CYS A 47 -3.39 10.05 -26.60
CA CYS A 47 -3.67 10.87 -25.43
C CYS A 47 -4.56 10.11 -24.43
N GLY A 48 -4.08 10.02 -23.19
CA GLY A 48 -4.72 9.33 -22.08
C GLY A 48 -4.59 7.79 -22.09
N LEU A 49 -4.16 7.19 -23.21
CA LEU A 49 -3.93 5.73 -23.31
C LEU A 49 -2.51 5.33 -22.90
N VAL A 50 -1.57 6.23 -23.17
CA VAL A 50 -0.17 6.10 -22.73
C VAL A 50 0.01 6.97 -21.50
N LYS A 51 0.38 6.33 -20.40
CA LYS A 51 0.53 6.94 -19.07
C LYS A 51 1.94 6.67 -18.55
N ASN A 52 2.46 7.57 -17.74
CA ASN A 52 3.78 7.40 -17.10
C ASN A 52 3.62 7.37 -15.58
N LEU A 53 4.29 6.43 -14.93
CA LEU A 53 4.23 6.28 -13.47
C LEU A 53 4.81 7.51 -12.74
N ALA A 54 4.20 7.90 -11.63
CA ALA A 54 4.69 8.98 -10.77
C ALA A 54 6.02 8.61 -10.08
N LEU A 55 6.91 9.55 -9.75
CA LEU A 55 8.26 9.27 -9.21
C LEU A 55 8.30 8.24 -8.07
N MET A 56 7.42 8.36 -7.07
CA MET A 56 7.37 7.48 -5.90
C MET A 56 6.54 6.19 -6.12
N CYS A 57 6.00 6.00 -7.32
CA CYS A 57 5.18 4.84 -7.65
C CYS A 57 5.99 3.54 -7.58
N TYR A 58 5.39 2.53 -6.96
CA TYR A 58 5.88 1.16 -6.86
C TYR A 58 4.86 0.20 -7.47
N ILE A 59 5.34 -0.90 -8.08
CA ILE A 59 4.47 -1.96 -8.63
C ILE A 59 4.68 -3.20 -7.78
N SER A 60 3.60 -3.77 -7.22
CA SER A 60 3.68 -5.00 -6.43
C SER A 60 4.21 -6.16 -7.26
N VAL A 61 5.12 -6.94 -6.67
CA VAL A 61 5.63 -8.19 -7.26
C VAL A 61 4.82 -9.40 -6.79
N GLY A 62 4.05 -9.23 -5.73
CA GLY A 62 3.14 -10.24 -5.20
C GLY A 62 3.79 -11.15 -4.16
N THR A 63 2.96 -11.71 -3.29
CA THR A 63 3.38 -12.60 -2.21
C THR A 63 2.41 -13.77 -2.01
N PRO A 64 2.89 -14.92 -1.52
CA PRO A 64 2.02 -16.06 -1.22
C PRO A 64 0.93 -15.69 -0.21
N SER A 65 -0.32 -16.08 -0.49
CA SER A 65 -1.48 -15.77 0.35
C SER A 65 -1.73 -16.79 1.45
N GLU A 66 -1.24 -18.03 1.30
CA GLU A 66 -1.49 -19.14 2.22
C GLU A 66 -1.08 -18.82 3.66
N PRO A 67 0.12 -18.25 3.94
CA PRO A 67 0.52 -17.93 5.31
C PRO A 67 -0.39 -16.89 5.98
N ILE A 68 -0.98 -15.99 5.20
CA ILE A 68 -1.91 -14.97 5.69
C ILE A 68 -3.24 -15.62 6.07
N ILE A 69 -3.73 -16.55 5.26
CA ILE A 69 -4.96 -17.31 5.53
C ILE A 69 -4.79 -18.13 6.81
N ASP A 70 -3.71 -18.92 6.91
CA ASP A 70 -3.41 -19.73 8.09
C ASP A 70 -3.33 -18.89 9.36
N PHE A 71 -2.68 -17.73 9.29
CA PHE A 71 -2.60 -16.80 10.40
C PHE A 71 -3.99 -16.28 10.82
N MET A 72 -4.85 -15.93 9.87
CA MET A 72 -6.21 -15.46 10.18
C MET A 72 -7.06 -16.56 10.82
N VAL A 73 -6.96 -17.81 10.36
CA VAL A 73 -7.64 -18.96 11.00
C VAL A 73 -7.19 -19.12 12.45
N GLN A 74 -5.88 -19.02 12.72
CA GLN A 74 -5.35 -19.05 14.10
C GLN A 74 -5.84 -17.88 14.96
N ARG A 75 -6.28 -16.78 14.34
CA ARG A 75 -6.85 -15.60 15.00
C ARG A 75 -8.38 -15.60 15.01
N ASN A 76 -9.00 -16.78 15.05
CA ASN A 76 -10.45 -16.96 15.18
C ASN A 76 -11.25 -16.50 13.95
N MET A 77 -10.65 -16.50 12.75
CA MET A 77 -11.43 -16.51 11.51
C MET A 77 -12.06 -17.89 11.34
N GLU A 78 -13.39 -17.93 11.20
CA GLU A 78 -14.11 -19.16 10.88
C GLU A 78 -14.03 -19.38 9.37
N VAL A 79 -13.64 -20.57 8.94
CA VAL A 79 -13.54 -20.93 7.52
C VAL A 79 -14.93 -20.97 6.89
N LEU A 80 -15.01 -20.72 5.58
CA LEU A 80 -16.28 -20.64 4.87
C LEU A 80 -17.11 -21.93 4.97
N GLU A 81 -16.46 -23.08 5.01
CA GLU A 81 -17.10 -24.40 5.10
C GLU A 81 -17.86 -24.60 6.42
N GLU A 82 -17.46 -23.90 7.48
CA GLU A 82 -18.06 -23.97 8.82
C GLU A 82 -19.08 -22.84 9.05
N PHE A 83 -19.28 -21.96 8.08
CA PHE A 83 -20.15 -20.80 8.22
C PHE A 83 -21.63 -21.15 8.11
N GLU A 84 -22.38 -20.86 9.17
CA GLU A 84 -23.84 -20.93 9.19
C GLU A 84 -24.47 -19.51 9.20
N PRO A 85 -25.06 -19.04 8.09
CA PRO A 85 -25.61 -17.68 7.98
C PRO A 85 -26.70 -17.35 9.02
N GLN A 86 -27.42 -18.37 9.50
CA GLN A 86 -28.49 -18.19 10.49
C GLN A 86 -27.93 -17.88 11.89
N VAL A 87 -26.73 -18.38 12.21
CA VAL A 87 -26.09 -18.23 13.52
C VAL A 87 -25.35 -16.90 13.61
N THR A 88 -24.69 -16.48 12.53
CA THR A 88 -23.83 -15.28 12.51
C THR A 88 -24.17 -14.32 11.35
N PRO A 89 -25.39 -13.74 11.30
CA PRO A 89 -25.84 -12.90 10.18
C PRO A 89 -25.09 -11.57 10.04
N ASN A 90 -24.38 -11.13 11.09
CA ASN A 90 -23.65 -9.87 11.14
C ASN A 90 -22.13 -10.03 11.06
N ALA A 91 -21.63 -11.24 10.79
CA ALA A 91 -20.19 -11.45 10.64
C ALA A 91 -19.65 -10.74 9.40
N THR A 92 -18.38 -10.33 9.47
CA THR A 92 -17.68 -9.70 8.33
C THR A 92 -17.07 -10.79 7.47
N LYS A 93 -17.31 -10.71 6.16
CA LYS A 93 -16.74 -11.63 5.17
C LYS A 93 -15.28 -11.28 4.93
N VAL A 94 -14.40 -12.28 4.91
CA VAL A 94 -12.97 -12.11 4.63
C VAL A 94 -12.66 -12.64 3.24
N PHE A 95 -12.11 -11.77 2.39
CA PHE A 95 -11.71 -12.08 1.03
C PHE A 95 -10.21 -11.97 0.87
N VAL A 96 -9.59 -12.95 0.22
CA VAL A 96 -8.17 -12.91 -0.16
C VAL A 96 -8.08 -13.08 -1.67
N ASN A 97 -7.54 -12.08 -2.37
CA ASN A 97 -7.46 -12.04 -3.83
C ASN A 97 -8.82 -12.33 -4.52
N GLY A 98 -9.91 -11.82 -3.93
CA GLY A 98 -11.29 -12.02 -4.41
C GLY A 98 -11.94 -13.35 -4.03
N VAL A 99 -11.21 -14.28 -3.41
CA VAL A 99 -11.76 -15.55 -2.91
C VAL A 99 -12.31 -15.34 -1.50
N TRP A 100 -13.57 -15.70 -1.27
CA TRP A 100 -14.15 -15.70 0.06
C TRP A 100 -13.58 -16.87 0.87
N VAL A 101 -12.71 -16.57 1.84
CA VAL A 101 -12.01 -17.60 2.63
C VAL A 101 -12.70 -17.91 3.95
N GLY A 102 -13.47 -16.97 4.50
CA GLY A 102 -14.11 -17.15 5.78
C GLY A 102 -14.83 -15.92 6.30
N ILE A 103 -15.21 -15.96 7.57
CA ILE A 103 -15.86 -14.87 8.26
C ILE A 103 -15.14 -14.56 9.57
N HIS A 104 -15.30 -13.33 10.05
CA HIS A 104 -14.81 -12.93 11.37
C HIS A 104 -15.88 -12.13 12.12
N ARG A 105 -16.07 -12.44 13.41
CA ARG A 105 -17.08 -11.77 14.26
C ARG A 105 -16.62 -10.40 14.76
N ASP A 106 -15.31 -10.25 14.99
CA ASP A 106 -14.69 -8.98 15.40
C ASP A 106 -13.68 -8.47 14.35
N PRO A 107 -14.14 -7.89 13.23
CA PRO A 107 -13.25 -7.45 12.15
C PRO A 107 -12.31 -6.31 12.57
N ALA A 108 -12.67 -5.50 13.57
CA ALA A 108 -11.85 -4.39 14.01
C ALA A 108 -10.56 -4.89 14.64
N HIS A 109 -10.66 -5.92 15.49
CA HIS A 109 -9.48 -6.56 16.07
C HIS A 109 -8.59 -7.23 15.01
N LEU A 110 -9.20 -7.95 14.07
CA LEU A 110 -8.45 -8.63 12.99
C LEU A 110 -7.68 -7.63 12.11
N VAL A 111 -8.34 -6.56 11.67
CA VAL A 111 -7.75 -5.53 10.81
C VAL A 111 -6.59 -4.83 11.53
N ASN A 112 -6.77 -4.42 12.79
CA ASN A 112 -5.71 -3.79 13.58
C ASN A 112 -4.52 -4.73 13.79
N THR A 113 -4.77 -6.03 13.99
CA THR A 113 -3.73 -7.04 14.09
C THR A 113 -2.95 -7.14 12.78
N MET A 114 -3.64 -7.28 11.64
CA MET A 114 -3.02 -7.37 10.32
C MET A 114 -2.21 -6.12 9.95
N LEU A 115 -2.75 -4.93 10.20
CA LEU A 115 -2.03 -3.66 10.01
C LEU A 115 -0.77 -3.60 10.87
N SER A 116 -0.85 -4.04 12.13
CA SER A 116 0.30 -4.10 13.03
C SER A 116 1.37 -5.07 12.52
N LEU A 117 0.99 -6.21 11.93
CA LEU A 117 1.94 -7.13 11.31
C LEU A 117 2.63 -6.50 10.10
N ARG A 118 1.91 -5.74 9.28
CA ARG A 118 2.46 -5.04 8.11
C ARG A 118 3.50 -4.02 8.54
N ARG A 119 3.16 -3.19 9.53
CA ARG A 119 4.06 -2.15 10.08
C ARG A 119 5.30 -2.71 10.74
N ARG A 120 5.23 -3.93 11.29
CA ARG A 120 6.37 -4.65 11.87
C ARG A 120 7.14 -5.48 10.84
N SER A 121 6.78 -5.39 9.55
CA SER A 121 7.36 -6.18 8.46
C SER A 121 7.32 -7.69 8.67
N MET A 122 6.31 -8.19 9.40
CA MET A 122 6.03 -9.63 9.52
C MET A 122 5.23 -10.15 8.32
N ILE A 123 4.42 -9.28 7.72
CA ILE A 123 3.83 -9.50 6.40
C ILE A 123 4.43 -8.48 5.43
N SER A 124 4.44 -8.80 4.14
CA SER A 124 5.00 -7.89 3.13
C SER A 124 4.27 -6.55 3.15
N HIS A 125 5.03 -5.46 3.00
CA HIS A 125 4.51 -4.10 2.87
C HIS A 125 3.64 -3.92 1.61
N GLU A 126 3.72 -4.86 0.66
CA GLU A 126 2.89 -4.88 -0.54
C GLU A 126 1.47 -5.36 -0.29
N VAL A 127 1.19 -6.01 0.85
CA VAL A 127 -0.15 -6.53 1.13
C VAL A 127 -1.11 -5.37 1.39
N SER A 128 -2.18 -5.29 0.60
CA SER A 128 -3.24 -4.31 0.77
C SER A 128 -4.33 -4.86 1.68
N LEU A 129 -4.79 -4.02 2.59
CA LEU A 129 -5.72 -4.37 3.66
C LEU A 129 -6.88 -3.36 3.65
N ILE A 130 -8.02 -3.76 3.11
CA ILE A 130 -9.18 -2.88 2.89
C ILE A 130 -10.35 -3.37 3.73
N ARG A 131 -10.84 -2.51 4.63
CA ARG A 131 -12.03 -2.78 5.44
C ARG A 131 -13.22 -1.97 4.95
N ASP A 132 -14.13 -2.62 4.24
CA ASP A 132 -15.42 -2.04 3.87
C ASP A 132 -16.44 -2.25 5.00
N ILE A 133 -16.70 -1.18 5.75
CA ILE A 133 -17.63 -1.20 6.88
C ILE A 133 -19.09 -1.34 6.41
N ARG A 134 -19.41 -0.79 5.23
CA ARG A 134 -20.79 -0.77 4.71
C ARG A 134 -21.21 -2.14 4.21
N GLU A 135 -20.35 -2.78 3.41
CA GLU A 135 -20.61 -4.10 2.84
C GLU A 135 -20.23 -5.25 3.79
N ARG A 136 -19.61 -4.91 4.94
CA ARG A 136 -19.09 -5.86 5.94
C ARG A 136 -18.12 -6.84 5.30
N GLU A 137 -17.11 -6.29 4.65
CA GLU A 137 -16.07 -7.06 3.96
C GLU A 137 -14.69 -6.60 4.40
N PHE A 138 -13.81 -7.56 4.62
CA PHE A 138 -12.39 -7.34 4.78
C PHE A 138 -11.69 -7.98 3.58
N LYS A 139 -11.11 -7.15 2.70
CA LYS A 139 -10.48 -7.56 1.46
C LYS A 139 -8.97 -7.44 1.60
N ILE A 140 -8.28 -8.51 1.27
CA ILE A 140 -6.82 -8.61 1.31
C ILE A 140 -6.33 -8.93 -0.09
N PHE A 141 -5.38 -8.13 -0.58
CA PHE A 141 -4.74 -8.37 -1.87
C PHE A 141 -3.24 -8.62 -1.68
N THR A 142 -2.78 -9.74 -2.20
CA THR A 142 -1.37 -10.17 -2.20
C THR A 142 -0.83 -10.36 -3.61
N ASP A 143 -1.66 -10.08 -4.61
CA ASP A 143 -1.33 -10.21 -6.03
C ASP A 143 -0.32 -9.15 -6.52
N ALA A 144 0.28 -9.47 -7.66
CA ALA A 144 1.24 -8.64 -8.37
C ALA A 144 0.54 -7.66 -9.32
N GLY A 145 1.20 -6.56 -9.64
CA GLY A 145 0.73 -5.58 -10.62
C GLY A 145 -0.14 -4.45 -10.04
N ARG A 146 -0.33 -4.41 -8.71
CA ARG A 146 -0.94 -3.27 -8.04
C ARG A 146 0.03 -2.10 -8.03
N VAL A 147 -0.53 -0.90 -8.18
CA VAL A 147 0.24 0.35 -8.22
C VAL A 147 0.11 1.01 -6.87
N CYS A 148 1.23 1.12 -6.16
CA CYS A 148 1.28 1.65 -4.81
C CYS A 148 2.10 2.94 -4.75
N ARG A 149 1.85 3.75 -3.73
CA ARG A 149 2.74 4.86 -3.37
C ARG A 149 3.05 4.83 -1.88
N PRO A 150 4.27 5.20 -1.47
CA PRO A 150 4.62 5.32 -0.08
C PRO A 150 4.08 6.61 0.53
N LEU A 151 3.50 6.50 1.73
CA LEU A 151 3.01 7.61 2.54
C LEU A 151 3.52 7.49 3.97
N PHE A 152 3.65 8.62 4.67
CA PHE A 152 3.97 8.61 6.09
C PHE A 152 2.76 8.21 6.92
N VAL A 153 3.02 7.44 7.97
CA VAL A 153 2.00 6.98 8.91
C VAL A 153 1.80 8.01 10.02
N VAL A 154 0.53 8.29 10.34
CA VAL A 154 0.12 9.03 11.54
C VAL A 154 -0.20 8.03 12.64
N ASP A 155 0.31 8.28 13.84
CA ASP A 155 -0.05 7.51 15.02
C ASP A 155 -1.45 7.93 15.49
N ASN A 156 -2.39 7.00 15.40
CA ASN A 156 -3.78 7.23 15.79
C ASN A 156 -4.18 6.40 17.02
N ASP A 157 -3.24 5.77 17.73
CA ASP A 157 -3.56 5.07 18.97
C ASP A 157 -3.86 6.08 20.08
N PRO A 158 -5.10 6.16 20.61
CA PRO A 158 -5.44 7.12 21.66
C PRO A 158 -4.64 6.91 22.97
N LYS A 159 -3.96 5.76 23.11
CA LYS A 159 -3.09 5.45 24.25
C LYS A 159 -1.64 5.90 24.03
N SER A 160 -1.26 6.22 22.80
CA SER A 160 0.08 6.71 22.47
C SER A 160 0.21 8.18 22.87
N GLU A 161 1.35 8.53 23.46
CA GLU A 161 1.69 9.93 23.73
C GLU A 161 1.84 10.76 22.44
N ASN A 162 2.09 10.08 21.30
CA ASN A 162 2.26 10.69 19.98
C ASN A 162 0.98 10.66 19.13
N CYS A 163 -0.19 10.37 19.74
CA CYS A 163 -1.46 10.33 19.03
C CYS A 163 -1.73 11.64 18.27
N GLY A 164 -2.12 11.53 17.00
CA GLY A 164 -2.35 12.66 16.10
C GLY A 164 -1.11 13.17 15.38
N SER A 165 0.08 12.66 15.69
CA SER A 165 1.35 13.09 15.08
C SER A 165 1.94 12.03 14.16
N LEU A 166 2.86 12.44 13.28
CA LEU A 166 3.61 11.51 12.43
C LEU A 166 4.41 10.52 13.27
N VAL A 167 4.48 9.26 12.81
CA VAL A 167 5.37 8.24 13.36
C VAL A 167 6.84 8.56 13.03
N LEU A 168 7.08 9.31 11.96
CA LEU A 168 8.41 9.83 11.62
C LEU A 168 8.87 10.82 12.72
N ASN A 169 10.02 10.53 13.32
CA ASN A 169 10.61 11.37 14.36
C ASN A 169 12.04 11.78 13.98
N LYS A 170 12.63 12.68 14.77
CA LYS A 170 14.01 13.17 14.54
C LYS A 170 15.07 12.07 14.68
N GLU A 171 14.79 11.01 15.43
CA GLU A 171 15.72 9.88 15.57
C GLU A 171 15.84 9.09 14.26
N HIS A 172 14.72 8.87 13.55
CA HIS A 172 14.73 8.26 12.22
C HIS A 172 15.53 9.10 11.23
N ILE A 173 15.38 10.43 11.26
CA ILE A 173 16.16 11.34 10.41
C ILE A 173 17.66 11.23 10.75
N ARG A 174 18.00 11.22 12.04
CA ARG A 174 19.40 11.07 12.48
C ARG A 174 20.02 9.75 11.99
N LYS A 175 19.28 8.64 12.01
CA LYS A 175 19.75 7.35 11.47
C LYS A 175 20.04 7.45 9.96
N LEU A 176 19.17 8.11 9.20
CA LEU A 176 19.37 8.36 7.77
C LEU A 176 20.56 9.28 7.47
N GLU A 177 20.86 10.22 8.37
CA GLU A 177 22.05 11.07 8.25
C GLU A 177 23.32 10.28 8.55
N GLN A 178 23.29 9.41 9.56
CA GLN A 178 24.40 8.51 9.91
C GLN A 178 24.74 7.53 8.77
N ASP A 179 23.76 7.11 7.97
CA ASP A 179 24.02 6.29 6.78
C ASP A 179 25.02 6.93 5.80
N LYS A 180 25.11 8.27 5.76
CA LYS A 180 26.07 8.99 4.91
C LYS A 180 27.50 8.93 5.42
N GLU A 181 27.66 8.67 6.72
CA GLU A 181 28.95 8.58 7.40
C GLU A 181 29.51 7.14 7.38
N LEU A 182 28.75 6.17 6.86
CA LEU A 182 29.20 4.79 6.76
C LEU A 182 30.44 4.68 5.86
N PRO A 183 31.54 4.07 6.34
CA PRO A 183 32.78 3.91 5.58
C PRO A 183 32.57 3.30 4.20
N ALA A 184 33.22 3.87 3.18
CA ALA A 184 33.11 3.46 1.78
C ALA A 184 33.56 1.99 1.55
N ASP A 185 34.50 1.54 2.37
CA ASP A 185 35.29 0.32 2.32
C ASP A 185 34.76 -0.83 3.18
N LEU A 186 33.63 -0.64 3.88
CA LEU A 186 32.94 -1.73 4.57
C LEU A 186 32.57 -2.86 3.60
N ASP A 187 32.61 -4.08 4.13
CA ASP A 187 32.11 -5.25 3.41
C ASP A 187 30.62 -5.04 3.02
N PRO A 188 30.18 -5.45 1.82
CA PRO A 188 28.81 -5.26 1.37
C PRO A 188 27.74 -5.86 2.29
N GLU A 189 28.04 -6.94 3.02
CA GLU A 189 27.11 -7.55 3.98
C GLU A 189 27.04 -6.71 5.26
N GLU A 190 28.18 -6.37 5.85
CA GLU A 190 28.25 -5.53 7.06
C GLU A 190 27.61 -4.16 6.84
N ARG A 191 27.84 -3.56 5.66
CA ARG A 191 27.18 -2.31 5.27
C ARG A 191 25.67 -2.48 5.24
N ARG A 192 25.15 -3.58 4.69
CA ARG A 192 23.69 -3.79 4.57
C ARG A 192 23.03 -3.94 5.93
N GLU A 193 23.70 -4.55 6.89
CA GLU A 193 23.19 -4.71 8.25
C GLU A 193 23.16 -3.39 9.02
N GLN A 194 24.14 -2.52 8.78
CA GLN A 194 24.24 -1.22 9.46
C GLN A 194 23.43 -0.11 8.76
N TYR A 195 23.20 -0.24 7.45
CA TYR A 195 22.50 0.75 6.65
C TYR A 195 21.00 0.75 6.96
N PHE A 196 20.50 1.87 7.48
CA PHE A 196 19.08 2.03 7.78
C PHE A 196 18.29 2.29 6.49
N GLY A 197 18.58 3.38 5.80
CA GLY A 197 18.01 3.73 4.50
C GLY A 197 16.48 3.72 4.45
N TRP A 198 15.96 3.57 3.23
CA TRP A 198 14.51 3.49 2.98
C TRP A 198 13.89 2.23 3.58
N ASP A 199 14.58 1.09 3.48
CA ASP A 199 14.11 -0.18 4.01
C ASP A 199 13.91 -0.12 5.54
N GLY A 200 14.79 0.60 6.25
CA GLY A 200 14.64 0.88 7.67
C GLY A 200 13.40 1.70 8.01
N LEU A 201 13.01 2.67 7.18
CA LEU A 201 11.75 3.43 7.37
C LEU A 201 10.51 2.56 7.19
N VAL A 202 10.53 1.67 6.20
CA VAL A 202 9.44 0.70 5.97
C VAL A 202 9.36 -0.29 7.13
N LYS A 203 10.50 -0.84 7.56
CA LYS A 203 10.59 -1.81 8.67
C LYS A 203 10.23 -1.23 10.04
N SER A 204 10.44 0.07 10.24
CA SER A 204 10.02 0.78 11.45
C SER A 204 8.54 1.19 11.42
N GLY A 205 7.81 0.92 10.33
CA GLY A 205 6.40 1.28 10.18
C GLY A 205 6.17 2.79 10.03
N VAL A 206 7.22 3.55 9.70
CA VAL A 206 7.15 4.99 9.46
C VAL A 206 6.48 5.30 8.13
N VAL A 207 6.71 4.43 7.16
CA VAL A 207 6.17 4.53 5.80
C VAL A 207 5.32 3.30 5.50
N GLU A 208 4.13 3.53 4.95
CA GLU A 208 3.26 2.48 4.41
C GLU A 208 3.07 2.67 2.91
N TYR A 209 3.07 1.57 2.17
CA TYR A 209 2.70 1.56 0.77
C TYR A 209 1.18 1.38 0.66
N VAL A 210 0.54 2.32 -0.03
CA VAL A 210 -0.90 2.34 -0.20
C VAL A 210 -1.21 2.22 -1.69
N ASP A 211 -2.12 1.32 -2.04
CA ASP A 211 -2.64 1.18 -3.39
C ASP A 211 -3.94 1.96 -3.60
N ALA A 212 -4.40 2.03 -4.85
CA ALA A 212 -5.58 2.82 -5.22
C ALA A 212 -6.87 2.38 -4.50
N GLU A 213 -7.00 1.11 -4.10
CA GLU A 213 -8.19 0.61 -3.41
C GLU A 213 -8.12 0.88 -1.90
N GLU A 214 -6.93 0.76 -1.30
CA GLU A 214 -6.71 1.15 0.10
C GLU A 214 -6.91 2.66 0.30
N GLU A 215 -6.58 3.48 -0.69
CA GLU A 215 -6.83 4.93 -0.72
C GLU A 215 -8.30 5.32 -0.48
N GLU A 216 -9.27 4.48 -0.87
CA GLU A 216 -10.70 4.75 -0.64
C GLU A 216 -11.11 4.63 0.83
N THR A 217 -10.25 4.02 1.68
CA THR A 217 -10.54 3.79 3.11
C THR A 217 -9.69 4.64 4.06
N ILE A 218 -8.64 5.28 3.56
CA ILE A 218 -7.73 6.09 4.37
C ILE A 218 -7.99 7.58 4.21
N MET A 219 -7.45 8.37 5.14
CA MET A 219 -7.44 9.83 5.07
C MET A 219 -6.00 10.30 5.02
N ILE A 220 -5.71 11.19 4.07
CA ILE A 220 -4.37 11.70 3.81
C ILE A 220 -4.35 13.19 4.10
N VAL A 221 -3.42 13.58 4.94
CA VAL A 221 -3.15 14.98 5.24
C VAL A 221 -2.17 15.52 4.22
N MET A 222 -2.41 16.74 3.72
CA MET A 222 -1.64 17.30 2.60
C MET A 222 -0.28 17.82 3.06
N THR A 223 -0.22 18.48 4.22
CA THR A 223 1.04 18.92 4.80
C THR A 223 1.12 18.59 6.30
N PRO A 224 2.32 18.39 6.87
CA PRO A 224 2.45 18.08 8.29
C PRO A 224 1.86 19.15 9.22
N GLU A 225 1.86 20.42 8.79
CA GLU A 225 1.33 21.54 9.57
C GLU A 225 -0.18 21.42 9.80
N ASP A 226 -0.91 20.75 8.91
CA ASP A 226 -2.34 20.50 9.06
C ASP A 226 -2.66 19.50 10.20
N LEU A 227 -1.65 18.81 10.76
CA LEU A 227 -1.79 17.93 11.93
C LEU A 227 -1.67 18.68 13.27
N GLU A 228 -1.15 19.91 13.28
CA GLU A 228 -0.85 20.68 14.50
C GLU A 228 -2.07 21.44 15.09
N ILE A 229 -3.29 21.07 14.70
CA ILE A 229 -4.54 21.80 15.02
C ILE A 229 -5.08 21.46 16.41
#